data_AF-A0A7R9VRE2-F1
#
_entry.id   AF-A0A7R9VRE2-F1
#
_cell.length_a   1.000
_cell.length_b   1.000
_cell.length_c   1.000
_cell.angle_alpha   90.00
_cell.angle_beta   90.00
_cell.angle_gamma   90.00
#
_symmetry.space_group_name_H-M   'P 1'
#
loop_
_entity.id
_entity.type
_entity.pdbx_description
1 polymer ?
#
loop_
_entity_poly.entity_id
_entity_poly.type
_entity_poly.pdbx_seq_one_letter_code
_entity_poly.pdbx_strand_id
1 'polypeptide(L)'
;DEVIHYFLLMLSRRDAAMCEDDPSRKRSHFFKSFFVTKLLDEGGYNYKNVRRWSKKVPGKDIFNLSKIIFPVNVGGMHWTCIVAFMEERRIQYYDSMGSGGREFLE
;
A
#
# COMPACT_ATOMS: atom_id res chain seq x y z
N ASP A 1 -15.35 -0.61 2.26
CA ASP A 1 -14.01 -1.07 2.68
C ASP A 1 -13.81 -2.57 2.63
N GLU A 2 -14.67 -3.39 3.24
CA GLU A 2 -14.44 -4.85 3.37
C GLU A 2 -14.22 -5.59 2.04
N VAL A 3 -14.93 -5.21 0.97
CA VAL A 3 -14.73 -5.83 -0.36
C VAL A 3 -13.32 -5.58 -0.90
N ILE A 4 -12.83 -4.33 -0.83
CA ILE A 4 -11.46 -3.97 -1.24
C ILE A 4 -10.45 -4.65 -0.32
N HIS A 5 -10.70 -4.67 0.98
CA HIS A 5 -9.82 -5.35 1.93
C HIS A 5 -9.68 -6.84 1.60
N TYR A 6 -10.80 -7.53 1.37
CA TYR A 6 -10.81 -8.95 1.03
C TYR A 6 -10.10 -9.20 -0.31
N PHE A 7 -10.33 -8.36 -1.30
CA PHE A 7 -9.62 -8.44 -2.58
C PHE A 7 -8.09 -8.33 -2.41
N LEU A 8 -7.61 -7.39 -1.59
CA LEU A 8 -6.19 -7.23 -1.31
C LEU A 8 -5.61 -8.42 -0.52
N LEU A 9 -6.40 -9.05 0.35
CA LEU A 9 -5.99 -10.31 1.00
C LEU A 9 -5.80 -11.43 -0.03
N MET A 10 -6.69 -11.54 -1.03
CA MET A 10 -6.52 -12.51 -2.12
C MET A 10 -5.26 -12.22 -2.94
N LEU A 11 -4.99 -10.96 -3.26
CA LEU A 11 -3.76 -10.56 -3.95
C LEU A 11 -2.51 -10.88 -3.13
N SER A 12 -2.54 -10.66 -1.81
CA SER A 12 -1.45 -11.00 -0.90
C SER A 12 -1.16 -12.51 -0.85
N ARG A 13 -2.22 -13.34 -0.85
CA ARG A 13 -2.09 -14.81 -0.92
C ARG A 13 -1.50 -15.25 -2.26
N ARG A 14 -1.97 -14.68 -3.37
CA ARG A 14 -1.44 -14.95 -4.70
C ARG A 14 0.02 -14.52 -4.83
N ASP A 15 0.40 -13.37 -4.27
CA ASP A 15 1.78 -12.89 -4.20
C ASP A 15 2.68 -13.86 -3.44
N ALA A 16 2.21 -14.41 -2.31
CA ALA A 16 2.93 -15.42 -1.55
C ALA A 16 3.18 -16.68 -2.39
N ALA A 17 2.14 -17.24 -3.03
CA ALA A 17 2.25 -18.42 -3.88
C ALA A 17 3.25 -18.21 -5.05
N MET A 18 3.18 -17.06 -5.72
CA MET A 18 4.14 -16.75 -6.80
C MET A 18 5.60 -16.67 -6.32
N CYS A 19 5.85 -16.28 -5.07
CA CYS A 19 7.21 -16.25 -4.51
C CYS A 19 7.66 -17.62 -3.99
N GLU A 20 6.73 -18.54 -3.73
CA GLU A 20 7.04 -19.95 -3.48
C GLU A 20 7.44 -20.64 -4.79
N ASP A 21 6.74 -20.33 -5.89
CA ASP A 21 7.03 -20.87 -7.23
C ASP A 21 8.34 -20.31 -7.85
N ASP A 22 8.65 -19.04 -7.58
CA ASP A 22 9.86 -18.36 -8.06
C ASP A 22 10.59 -17.66 -6.89
N PRO A 23 11.61 -18.33 -6.29
CA PRO A 23 12.38 -17.79 -5.18
C PRO A 23 13.17 -16.50 -5.48
N SER A 24 13.32 -16.13 -6.76
CA SER A 24 13.98 -14.88 -7.14
C SER A 24 13.08 -13.65 -6.92
N ARG A 25 11.77 -13.86 -6.77
CA ARG A 25 10.79 -12.80 -6.56
C ARG A 25 10.80 -12.32 -5.11
N LYS A 26 10.82 -11.00 -4.94
CA LYS A 26 10.54 -10.37 -3.65
C LYS A 26 9.03 -10.27 -3.42
N ARG A 27 8.64 -10.47 -2.17
CA ARG A 27 7.26 -10.29 -1.70
C ARG A 27 6.78 -8.86 -1.92
N SER A 28 5.49 -8.72 -2.18
CA SER A 28 4.78 -7.44 -2.13
C SER A 28 3.99 -7.33 -0.83
N HIS A 29 3.69 -6.10 -0.40
CA HIS A 29 2.82 -5.86 0.75
C HIS A 29 1.61 -5.02 0.39
N PHE A 30 0.48 -5.35 0.98
CA PHE A 30 -0.81 -4.69 0.74
C PHE A 30 -1.32 -4.16 2.08
N PHE A 31 -1.29 -2.85 2.27
CA PHE A 31 -1.86 -2.23 3.44
C PHE A 31 -3.39 -2.18 3.38
N LYS A 32 -4.01 -1.96 4.54
CA LYS A 32 -5.45 -1.68 4.62
C LYS A 32 -5.72 -0.21 4.23
N SER A 33 -6.94 0.09 3.79
CA SER A 33 -7.40 1.42 3.35
C SER A 33 -7.11 2.56 4.32
N PHE A 34 -7.16 2.28 5.62
CA PHE A 34 -6.94 3.29 6.66
C PHE A 34 -5.46 3.59 6.95
N PHE A 35 -4.50 2.95 6.27
CA PHE A 35 -3.08 3.29 6.47
C PHE A 35 -2.80 4.77 6.14
N VAL A 36 -3.19 5.20 4.94
CA VAL A 36 -2.91 6.57 4.46
C VAL A 36 -3.66 7.58 5.31
N THR A 37 -4.92 7.31 5.65
CA THR A 37 -5.71 8.14 6.57
C THR A 37 -5.05 8.27 7.94
N LYS A 38 -4.43 7.21 8.48
CA LYS A 38 -3.72 7.27 9.76
C LYS A 38 -2.35 7.92 9.67
N LEU A 39 -1.71 7.88 8.51
CA LEU A 39 -0.46 8.57 8.24
C LEU A 39 -0.69 10.08 8.05
N LEU A 40 -1.78 10.48 7.40
CA LEU A 40 -2.15 11.87 7.10
C LEU A 40 -3.28 12.36 8.03
N ASP A 41 -3.21 11.96 9.31
CA ASP A 41 -4.22 12.25 10.31
C ASP A 41 -4.33 13.76 10.54
N GLU A 42 -5.55 14.27 10.74
CA GLU A 42 -5.83 15.71 10.92
C GLU A 42 -5.30 16.62 9.78
N GLY A 43 -5.11 16.07 8.58
CA GLY A 43 -4.63 16.81 7.41
C GLY A 43 -3.11 17.05 7.40
N GLY A 44 -2.35 16.37 8.27
CA GLY A 44 -0.90 16.49 8.34
C GLY A 44 -0.18 15.15 8.51
N TYR A 45 1.11 15.14 8.20
CA TYR A 45 1.95 13.95 8.35
C TYR A 45 2.15 13.56 9.82
N ASN A 46 1.69 12.36 10.20
CA ASN A 46 1.81 11.79 11.54
C ASN A 46 2.30 10.33 11.50
N TYR A 47 3.62 10.17 11.36
CA TYR A 47 4.26 8.84 11.39
C TYR A 47 4.03 8.06 12.71
N LYS A 48 3.81 8.74 13.84
CA LYS A 48 3.68 8.06 15.15
C LYS A 48 2.53 7.06 15.16
N ASN A 49 1.44 7.36 14.44
CA ASN A 49 0.27 6.50 14.30
C ASN A 49 0.56 5.17 13.59
N VAL A 50 1.50 5.18 12.65
CA VAL A 50 1.80 4.03 11.80
C VAL A 50 3.21 3.44 12.01
N ARG A 51 4.02 3.99 12.92
CA ARG A 51 5.43 3.60 13.15
C ARG A 51 5.70 2.10 13.38
N ARG A 52 4.69 1.34 13.83
CA ARG A 52 4.80 -0.11 14.11
C ARG A 52 4.37 -0.98 12.94
N TRP A 53 3.77 -0.40 11.91
CA TRP A 53 3.12 -1.15 10.84
C TRP A 53 4.13 -1.78 9.88
N SER A 54 5.28 -1.13 9.66
CA SER A 54 6.41 -1.71 8.95
C SER A 54 6.90 -3.03 9.55
N LYS A 55 6.66 -3.28 10.85
CA LYS A 55 7.02 -4.56 11.50
C LYS A 55 6.10 -5.72 11.12
N LYS A 56 4.97 -5.44 10.47
CA LYS A 56 3.98 -6.45 10.06
C LYS A 56 4.09 -6.84 8.58
N VAL A 57 5.05 -6.26 7.85
CA VAL A 57 5.30 -6.61 6.46
C VAL A 57 6.01 -7.97 6.35
N PRO A 58 5.91 -8.68 5.21
CA PRO A 58 6.68 -9.90 4.97
C PRO A 58 8.17 -9.69 5.22
N GLY A 59 8.83 -10.64 5.88
CA GLY A 59 10.25 -10.54 6.24
C GLY A 59 10.59 -9.48 7.30
N LYS A 60 9.59 -8.70 7.79
CA LYS A 60 9.77 -7.59 8.75
C LYS A 60 10.72 -6.48 8.26
N ASP A 61 10.97 -6.45 6.95
CA ASP A 61 11.80 -5.44 6.30
C ASP A 61 11.03 -4.86 5.13
N ILE A 62 10.62 -3.60 5.28
CA ILE A 62 9.85 -2.88 4.26
C ILE A 62 10.71 -2.55 3.04
N PHE A 63 12.03 -2.44 3.20
CA PHE A 63 12.96 -2.09 2.12
C PHE A 63 13.30 -3.29 1.23
N ASN A 64 13.06 -4.51 1.70
CA ASN A 64 13.27 -5.74 0.94
C ASN A 64 12.00 -6.28 0.28
N LEU A 65 11.02 -5.42 0.00
CA LEU A 65 9.81 -5.75 -0.75
C LEU A 65 9.96 -5.35 -2.21
N SER A 66 9.19 -5.95 -3.13
CA SER A 66 9.10 -5.47 -4.52
C SER A 66 8.19 -4.24 -4.62
N LYS A 67 6.97 -4.35 -4.09
CA LYS A 67 5.94 -3.32 -4.16
C LYS A 67 5.20 -3.20 -2.84
N ILE A 68 4.80 -1.98 -2.52
CA ILE A 68 3.93 -1.70 -1.38
C ILE A 68 2.70 -0.96 -1.89
N ILE A 69 1.53 -1.55 -1.65
CA ILE A 69 0.26 -1.09 -2.18
C ILE A 69 -0.53 -0.46 -1.04
N PHE A 70 -0.98 0.77 -1.26
CA PHE A 70 -1.81 1.54 -0.34
C PHE A 70 -3.13 1.90 -1.03
N PRO A 71 -4.21 1.14 -0.81
CA PRO A 71 -5.54 1.57 -1.24
C PRO A 71 -5.96 2.83 -0.49
N VAL A 72 -6.60 3.77 -1.17
CA VAL A 72 -7.08 5.03 -0.61
C VAL A 72 -8.56 5.19 -0.92
N ASN A 73 -9.38 5.36 0.12
CA ASN A 73 -10.79 5.68 0.00
C ASN A 73 -10.99 7.20 0.13
N VAL A 74 -11.11 7.88 -1.00
CA VAL A 74 -11.27 9.33 -1.08
C VAL A 74 -12.73 9.69 -0.82
N GLY A 75 -12.97 10.36 0.32
CA GLY A 75 -14.30 10.85 0.70
C GLY A 75 -15.36 9.75 0.89
N GLY A 76 -14.97 8.47 1.02
CA GLY A 76 -15.90 7.36 1.14
C GLY A 76 -16.57 6.92 -0.17
N MET A 77 -16.29 7.61 -1.28
CA MET A 77 -17.03 7.46 -2.55
C MET A 77 -16.15 7.01 -3.71
N HIS A 78 -14.84 7.25 -3.63
CA HIS A 78 -13.92 7.02 -4.73
C HIS A 78 -12.67 6.29 -4.29
N TRP A 79 -12.31 5.22 -5.00
CA TRP A 79 -11.13 4.43 -4.67
C TRP A 79 -9.97 4.76 -5.59
N THR A 80 -8.83 5.05 -4.97
CA THR A 80 -7.56 5.28 -5.65
C THR A 80 -6.49 4.40 -5.02
N CYS A 81 -5.31 4.36 -5.63
CA CYS A 81 -4.24 3.46 -5.19
C CYS A 81 -2.89 4.14 -5.30
N ILE A 82 -2.14 4.15 -4.19
CA ILE A 82 -0.72 4.50 -4.20
C ILE A 82 0.09 3.21 -4.23
N VAL A 83 1.12 3.18 -5.05
CA VAL A 83 2.08 2.08 -5.12
C VAL A 83 3.49 2.63 -4.94
N ALA A 84 4.19 2.16 -3.92
CA ALA A 84 5.63 2.32 -3.81
C ALA A 84 6.31 1.14 -4.51
N PHE A 85 7.00 1.45 -5.60
CA PHE A 85 7.86 0.57 -6.37
C PHE A 85 9.26 0.65 -5.77
N MET A 86 9.64 -0.38 -5.00
CA MET A 86 10.80 -0.31 -4.12
C MET A 86 12.12 -0.40 -4.88
N GLU A 87 12.16 -1.22 -5.93
CA GLU A 87 13.36 -1.39 -6.76
C GLU A 87 13.58 -0.18 -7.66
N GLU A 88 12.49 0.36 -8.20
CA GLU A 88 12.46 1.54 -9.05
C GLU A 88 12.55 2.85 -8.27
N ARG A 89 12.52 2.79 -6.92
CA ARG A 89 12.55 3.95 -6.00
C ARG A 89 11.54 5.03 -6.38
N ARG A 90 10.33 4.59 -6.75
CA ARG A 90 9.27 5.47 -7.25
C ARG A 90 7.97 5.23 -6.49
N ILE A 91 7.29 6.31 -6.12
CA ILE A 91 5.92 6.26 -5.62
C ILE A 91 5.01 6.77 -6.72
N GLN A 92 3.92 6.05 -6.96
CA GLN A 92 2.96 6.37 -8.01
C GLN A 92 1.56 6.37 -7.45
N TYR A 93 0.79 7.38 -7.84
CA TYR A 93 -0.64 7.42 -7.63
C TYR A 93 -1.39 6.97 -8.89
N TYR A 94 -2.41 6.16 -8.70
CA TYR A 94 -3.34 5.68 -9.72
C TYR A 94 -4.76 6.09 -9.34
N ASP A 95 -5.38 6.84 -10.25
CA ASP A 95 -6.75 7.31 -10.12
C ASP A 95 -7.47 7.17 -11.46
N SER A 96 -8.56 6.38 -11.46
CA SER A 96 -9.40 6.17 -12.63
C SER A 96 -10.21 7.41 -13.06
N MET A 97 -10.34 8.41 -12.19
CA MET A 97 -10.95 9.71 -12.47
C MET A 97 -9.91 10.79 -12.85
N GLY A 98 -8.61 10.43 -12.89
CA GLY A 98 -7.57 11.27 -13.46
C GLY A 98 -7.04 12.39 -12.55
N SER A 99 -7.29 12.37 -11.23
CA SER A 99 -6.64 13.32 -10.34
C SER A 99 -5.14 13.01 -10.17
N GLY A 100 -4.35 14.03 -9.84
CA GLY A 100 -2.90 13.92 -9.69
C GLY A 100 -2.41 13.40 -8.33
N GLY A 101 -3.31 13.20 -7.35
CA GLY A 101 -2.95 12.68 -6.02
C GLY A 101 -2.08 13.59 -5.15
N ARG A 102 -2.05 14.90 -5.43
CA ARG A 102 -1.21 15.87 -4.70
C ARG A 102 -1.41 15.81 -3.18
N GLU A 103 -2.65 15.70 -2.73
CA GLU A 103 -3.00 15.59 -1.30
C GLU A 103 -2.40 14.36 -0.58
N PHE A 104 -1.92 13.37 -1.32
CA PHE A 104 -1.32 12.16 -0.75
C PHE A 104 0.19 12.03 -0.99
N LEU A 105 0.73 12.77 -1.96
CA LEU A 105 2.13 12.64 -2.41
C LEU A 105 2.99 13.88 -2.12
N GLU A 106 2.39 15.03 -1.83
CA GLU A 106 3.08 16.29 -1.45
C GLU A 106 2.99 16.54 0.07
#